data_AF-A0A193SHW2-F1
#
_entry.id   AF-A0A193SHW2-F1
#
_cell.length_a   1.000
_cell.length_b   1.000
_cell.length_c   1.000
_cell.angle_alpha   90.00
_cell.angle_beta   90.00
_cell.angle_gamma   90.00
#
_symmetry.space_group_name_H-M   'P 1'
#
loop_
_entity.id
_entity.type
_entity.pdbx_description
1 polymer ?
#
loop_
_entity_poly.entity_id
_entity_poly.type
_entity_poly.pdbx_seq_one_letter_code
_entity_poly.pdbx_strand_id
1 'polypeptide(L)'
;MPTEKERIEDAQVIATYGGLPSFSVPFFPVNAVVVTSFDNLSIYFQDSSWRKQTVDNPKRSRVEDYNSRNEGYVIEQLEKFAMTENVELVKA
;
A
#
# COMPACT_ATOMS: atom_id res chain seq x y z
N MET A 1 5.97 28.29 13.87
CA MET A 1 6.33 27.25 12.89
C MET A 1 6.76 26.05 13.70
N PRO A 2 6.16 24.86 13.51
CA PRO A 2 6.53 23.71 14.32
C PRO A 2 7.99 23.38 14.04
N THR A 3 8.79 23.31 15.10
CA THR A 3 10.22 23.05 15.03
C THR A 3 10.46 21.56 14.81
N GLU A 4 11.58 21.24 14.18
CA GLU A 4 11.99 19.89 13.74
C GLU A 4 11.84 18.79 14.81
N LYS A 5 11.91 19.18 16.09
CA LYS A 5 11.69 18.30 17.25
C LYS A 5 10.24 17.81 17.39
N GLU A 6 9.25 18.67 17.18
CA GLU A 6 7.83 18.27 17.22
C GLU A 6 7.49 17.31 16.07
N ARG A 7 8.10 17.50 14.89
CA ARG A 7 7.92 16.58 13.75
C ARG A 7 8.52 15.20 13.99
N ILE A 8 9.61 15.11 14.74
CA ILE A 8 10.24 13.83 15.12
C ILE A 8 9.41 13.14 16.20
N GLU A 9 8.91 13.88 17.20
CA GLU A 9 8.04 13.32 18.24
C GLU A 9 6.70 12.86 17.67
N ASP A 10 6.07 13.61 16.76
CA ASP A 10 4.84 13.19 16.08
C ASP A 10 5.08 11.95 15.21
N ALA A 11 6.22 11.87 14.50
CA ALA A 11 6.59 10.66 13.77
C ALA A 11 6.82 9.47 14.73
N GLN A 12 7.42 9.68 15.89
CA GLN A 12 7.69 8.63 16.87
C GLN A 12 6.40 8.11 17.55
N VAL A 13 5.45 9.00 17.84
CA VAL A 13 4.16 8.69 18.49
C VAL A 13 3.14 8.08 17.51
N ILE A 14 3.17 8.47 16.24
CA ILE A 14 2.23 7.98 15.21
C ILE A 14 2.77 6.73 14.50
N ALA A 15 4.09 6.59 14.37
CA ALA A 15 4.69 5.61 13.46
C ALA A 15 5.38 4.43 14.13
N THR A 16 5.21 4.17 15.43
CA THR A 16 5.87 3.02 16.08
C THR A 16 4.92 2.20 16.94
N TYR A 17 4.70 0.92 16.59
CA TYR A 17 3.92 -0.04 17.37
C TYR A 17 4.83 -1.19 17.79
N GLY A 18 4.90 -1.46 19.10
CA GLY A 18 5.76 -2.53 19.63
C GLY A 18 7.27 -2.34 19.38
N GLY A 19 7.71 -1.10 19.17
CA GLY A 19 9.12 -0.77 18.84
C GLY A 19 9.48 -0.93 17.36
N LEU A 20 8.51 -1.25 16.49
CA LEU A 20 8.68 -1.35 15.04
C LEU A 20 7.93 -0.23 14.31
N PRO A 21 8.46 0.26 13.17
CA PRO A 21 7.78 1.26 12.37
C PRO A 21 6.46 0.72 11.82
N SER A 22 5.41 1.54 11.87
CA SER A 22 4.06 1.21 11.41
C SER A 22 3.61 2.10 10.27
N PHE A 23 2.85 1.52 9.35
CA PHE A 23 2.37 2.21 8.17
C PHE A 23 0.88 1.93 7.97
N SER A 24 0.10 3.00 7.76
CA SER A 24 -1.31 2.89 7.40
C SER A 24 -1.45 3.09 5.90
N VAL A 25 -1.85 2.02 5.20
CA VAL A 25 -2.06 2.03 3.74
C VAL A 25 -3.55 2.24 3.44
N PRO A 26 -3.92 3.06 2.44
CA PRO A 26 -5.33 3.21 2.06
C PRO A 26 -5.93 1.88 1.59
N PHE A 27 -7.22 1.68 1.85
CA PHE A 27 -7.99 0.46 1.52
C PHE A 27 -7.55 -0.82 2.24
N PHE A 28 -6.70 -0.73 3.27
CA PHE A 28 -6.38 -1.87 4.11
C PHE A 28 -7.56 -2.25 5.01
N PRO A 29 -7.84 -3.55 5.23
CA PRO A 29 -8.91 -4.00 6.12
C PRO A 29 -8.77 -3.42 7.54
N VAL A 30 -9.87 -2.88 8.07
CA VAL A 30 -9.90 -2.14 9.35
C VAL A 30 -9.61 -3.03 10.56
N ASN A 31 -9.96 -4.31 10.48
CA ASN A 31 -9.88 -5.29 11.56
C ASN A 31 -8.69 -6.26 11.38
N ALA A 32 -7.66 -5.88 10.61
CA ALA A 32 -6.50 -6.72 10.39
C ALA A 32 -5.20 -5.96 10.65
N VAL A 33 -4.15 -6.70 10.99
CA VAL A 33 -2.79 -6.19 11.14
C VAL A 33 -1.84 -7.16 10.46
N VAL A 34 -0.89 -6.61 9.68
CA VAL A 34 0.17 -7.38 9.02
C VAL A 34 1.52 -6.94 9.54
N VAL A 35 2.37 -7.93 9.83
CA VAL A 35 3.77 -7.75 10.15
C VAL A 35 4.58 -8.42 9.05
N THR A 36 5.30 -7.61 8.28
CA THR A 36 6.25 -8.03 7.26
C THR A 36 7.24 -6.90 7.02
N SER A 37 8.38 -7.23 6.43
CA SER A 37 9.31 -6.24 5.90
C SER A 37 8.90 -5.85 4.46
N PHE A 38 9.16 -4.60 4.05
CA PHE A 38 8.80 -4.12 2.70
C PHE A 38 9.64 -4.73 1.59
N ASP A 39 10.85 -5.19 1.89
CA ASP A 39 11.71 -5.92 0.97
C ASP A 39 11.17 -7.33 0.63
N ASN A 40 10.26 -7.86 1.45
CA ASN A 40 9.60 -9.14 1.22
C ASN A 40 8.40 -9.04 0.24
N LEU A 41 7.92 -7.82 -0.01
CA LEU A 41 6.78 -7.56 -0.88
C LEU A 41 7.29 -7.06 -2.24
N SER A 42 7.02 -7.83 -3.29
CA SER A 42 7.46 -7.52 -4.64
C SER A 42 6.28 -7.35 -5.59
N ILE A 43 6.47 -6.47 -6.56
CA ILE A 43 5.55 -6.31 -7.69
C ILE A 43 6.32 -6.70 -8.94
N TYR A 44 5.96 -7.84 -9.52
CA TYR A 44 6.48 -8.25 -10.80
C TYR A 44 5.60 -7.72 -11.91
N PHE A 45 6.23 -7.26 -12.98
CA PHE A 45 5.53 -6.85 -14.19
C PHE A 45 6.24 -7.47 -15.38
N GLN A 46 5.45 -7.85 -16.38
CA GLN A 46 6.02 -8.36 -17.60
C GLN A 46 6.62 -7.20 -18.41
N ASP A 47 7.90 -7.33 -18.78
CA ASP A 47 8.57 -6.36 -19.64
C ASP A 47 7.84 -6.24 -20.98
N SER A 48 7.72 -5.02 -21.52
CA SER A 48 6.91 -4.64 -22.70
C SER A 48 5.38 -4.80 -22.60
N SER A 49 4.82 -5.17 -21.44
CA SER A 49 3.36 -5.33 -21.31
C SER A 49 2.56 -4.03 -21.22
N TRP A 50 3.24 -2.89 -21.00
CA TRP A 50 2.58 -1.59 -20.90
C TRP A 50 2.06 -1.16 -22.27
N ARG A 51 0.75 -1.07 -22.41
CA ARG A 51 0.08 -0.56 -23.61
C ARG A 51 -0.87 0.56 -23.22
N LYS A 52 -0.69 1.73 -23.86
CA LYS A 52 -1.59 2.88 -23.77
C LYS A 52 -2.27 3.08 -25.12
N GLN A 53 -3.57 3.31 -25.12
CA GLN A 53 -4.33 3.71 -26.30
C GLN A 53 -5.23 4.89 -25.93
N THR A 54 -5.03 6.02 -26.60
CA THR A 54 -5.88 7.19 -26.46
C THR A 54 -6.81 7.28 -27.66
N VAL A 55 -8.12 7.29 -27.43
CA VAL A 55 -9.16 7.36 -28.46
C VAL A 55 -9.96 8.63 -28.26
N ASP A 56 -10.07 9.45 -29.30
CA ASP A 56 -11.02 10.55 -29.31
C ASP A 56 -12.40 10.01 -29.67
N ASN A 57 -13.36 10.14 -28.75
CA ASN A 57 -14.72 9.62 -28.92
C ASN A 57 -15.69 10.79 -29.19
N PRO A 58 -15.85 11.21 -30.46
CA PRO A 58 -16.68 12.37 -30.81
C PRO A 58 -18.16 12.14 -30.51
N LYS A 59 -18.62 10.87 -30.41
CA LYS A 59 -20.01 10.54 -30.05
C LYS A 59 -20.36 10.94 -28.62
N ARG A 60 -19.37 11.04 -27.73
CA ARG A 60 -19.56 11.36 -26.31
C ARG A 60 -18.74 12.58 -25.87
N SER A 61 -18.17 13.32 -26.83
CA SER A 61 -17.37 14.53 -26.62
C SER A 61 -16.33 14.37 -25.50
N ARG A 62 -15.57 13.27 -25.54
CA ARG A 62 -14.55 12.95 -24.54
C ARG A 62 -13.39 12.18 -25.17
N VAL A 63 -12.23 12.32 -24.55
CA VAL A 63 -11.05 11.50 -24.86
C VAL A 63 -11.00 10.34 -23.87
N GLU A 64 -10.90 9.12 -24.38
CA GLU A 64 -10.81 7.88 -23.60
C GLU A 64 -9.36 7.39 -23.62
N ASP A 65 -8.75 7.22 -22.44
CA ASP A 65 -7.39 6.69 -22.29
C ASP A 65 -7.48 5.28 -21.70
N TYR A 66 -7.05 4.29 -22.49
CA TYR A 66 -6.98 2.90 -22.09
C TYR A 66 -5.54 2.57 -21.73
N ASN A 67 -5.31 2.13 -20.49
CA ASN A 67 -4.01 1.64 -20.05
C ASN A 67 -4.15 0.19 -19.62
N SER A 68 -3.27 -0.65 -20.16
CA SER A 68 -3.15 -2.05 -19.79
C SER A 68 -1.71 -2.33 -19.38
N ARG A 69 -1.54 -3.06 -18.28
CA ARG A 69 -0.25 -3.56 -17.81
C ARG A 69 -0.46 -4.95 -17.20
N ASN A 70 0.49 -5.84 -17.42
CA ASN A 70 0.49 -7.15 -16.78
C ASN A 70 1.37 -7.08 -15.53
N GLU A 71 0.75 -7.13 -14.35
CA GLU A 71 1.40 -7.06 -13.04
C GLU A 71 0.95 -8.24 -12.15
N GLY A 72 1.83 -8.67 -11.27
CA GLY A 72 1.57 -9.67 -10.24
C GLY A 72 2.17 -9.23 -8.90
N TYR A 73 1.41 -9.42 -7.83
CA TYR A 73 1.84 -9.16 -6.46
C TYR A 73 2.40 -10.45 -5.86
N VAL A 74 3.61 -10.38 -5.30
CA VAL A 74 4.31 -11.55 -4.78
C VAL A 74 4.84 -11.28 -3.38
N ILE A 75 4.73 -12.29 -2.54
CA ILE A 75 5.41 -12.39 -1.25
C ILE A 75 6.59 -13.32 -1.45
N GLU A 76 7.81 -12.81 -1.32
CA GLU A 76 9.03 -13.58 -1.62
C GLU A 76 9.23 -14.74 -0.63
N GLN A 77 9.04 -14.46 0.66
CA GLN A 77 9.24 -15.41 1.75
C GLN A 77 7.99 -15.43 2.62
N LEU A 78 7.22 -16.52 2.51
CA LEU A 78 5.98 -16.70 3.26
C LEU A 78 6.21 -16.77 4.78
N GLU A 79 7.33 -17.33 5.22
CA GLU A 79 7.68 -17.43 6.65
C GLU A 79 7.95 -16.07 7.31
N LYS A 80 8.18 -15.02 6.52
CA LYS A 80 8.37 -13.64 6.99
C LYS A 80 7.09 -12.81 6.99
N PHE A 81 5.96 -13.41 6.61
CA PHE A 81 4.67 -12.74 6.53
C PHE A 81 3.74 -13.27 7.61
N ALA A 82 3.30 -12.39 8.52
CA ALA A 82 2.30 -12.71 9.52
C ALA A 82 1.13 -11.73 9.42
N MET A 83 -0.08 -12.25 9.35
CA MET A 83 -1.31 -11.47 9.33
C MET A 83 -2.23 -11.98 10.42
N THR A 84 -2.88 -11.06 11.14
CA THR A 84 -3.99 -11.37 12.03
C THR A 84 -5.23 -10.64 11.53
N GLU A 85 -6.36 -11.34 11.51
CA GLU A 85 -7.66 -10.84 11.07
C GLU A 85 -8.65 -10.88 12.24
N ASN A 86 -9.72 -10.09 12.16
CA ASN A 86 -10.75 -9.99 13.20
C ASN A 86 -10.22 -9.50 14.55
N VAL A 87 -9.35 -8.49 14.53
CA VAL A 87 -8.89 -7.81 15.74
C VAL A 87 -10.03 -6.98 16.32
N GLU A 88 -10.49 -7.36 17.51
CA GLU A 88 -11.48 -6.61 18.28
C GLU A 88 -10.82 -5.90 19.46
N LEU A 89 -11.20 -4.65 19.68
CA LEU A 89 -10.76 -3.88 20.84
C LEU A 89 -11.59 -4.33 22.05
N VAL A 90 -10.96 -5.04 22.98
CA VAL A 90 -11.56 -5.29 24.29
C VAL A 90 -11.53 -3.98 25.07
N LYS A 91 -12.70 -3.39 25.32
CA LYS A 91 -12.83 -2.22 26.19
C LYS A 91 -12.38 -2.59 27.59
N ALA A 92 -11.39 -1.85 28.12
CA ALA A 92 -11.03 -1.87 29.53
C ALA A 92 -12.09 -1.18 30.39
#